data_AF-A0A9E2GM68-F1
#
_entry.id   AF-A0A9E2GM68-F1
#
_cell.length_a   1.000
_cell.length_b   1.000
_cell.length_c   1.000
_cell.angle_alpha   90.00
_cell.angle_beta   90.00
_cell.angle_gamma   90.00
#
_symmetry.space_group_name_H-M   'P 1'
#
loop_
_entity.id
_entity.type
_entity.pdbx_description
1 polymer ?
#
loop_
_entity_poly.entity_id
_entity_poly.type
_entity_poly.pdbx_seq_one_letter_code
_entity_poly.pdbx_strand_id
1 'polypeptide(L)'
;MMLKLEEYVREDGSNPYQTWFDGLDSQAAAKIAVAKARIELGNTSAVKWFRGIGEYVVDWGPGYRIYLAKDGDALIILFGGSTKKGQQKAIDQAVALHDEYKARKKALAASRKGKRT
;
A
#
# COMPACT_ATOMS: atom_id res chain seq x y z
N MET A 1 15.55 -4.45 -10.38
CA MET A 1 15.65 -3.23 -9.56
C MET A 1 14.88 -3.50 -8.28
N MET A 2 15.47 -3.32 -7.10
CA MET A 2 14.83 -3.65 -5.84
C MET A 2 13.93 -2.49 -5.41
N LEU A 3 12.64 -2.76 -5.24
CA LEU A 3 11.66 -1.79 -4.75
C LEU A 3 11.59 -1.91 -3.23
N LYS A 4 11.57 -0.78 -2.53
CA LYS A 4 11.31 -0.74 -1.10
C LYS A 4 9.81 -0.73 -0.87
N LEU A 5 9.32 -1.60 0.00
CA LEU A 5 7.93 -1.58 0.44
C LEU A 5 7.86 -1.03 1.86
N GLU A 6 7.09 0.04 2.03
CA GLU A 6 6.76 0.61 3.33
C GLU A 6 5.26 0.50 3.57
N GLU A 7 4.86 0.35 4.83
CA GLU A 7 3.47 0.33 5.23
C GLU A 7 3.04 1.73 5.65
N TYR A 8 1.85 2.14 5.23
CA TYR A 8 1.33 3.45 5.62
C TYR A 8 0.91 3.43 7.08
N VAL A 9 1.59 4.24 7.90
CA VAL A 9 1.22 4.49 9.30
C VAL A 9 0.60 5.89 9.38
N ARG A 10 -0.65 5.93 9.85
CA ARG A 10 -1.40 7.16 10.07
C ARG A 10 -0.79 8.00 11.18
N GLU A 11 -1.23 9.25 11.30
CA GLU A 11 -0.78 10.15 12.37
C GLU A 11 -1.15 9.65 13.78
N ASP A 12 -2.26 8.92 13.90
CA ASP A 12 -2.70 8.29 15.15
C ASP A 12 -1.89 7.04 15.53
N GLY A 13 -0.92 6.62 14.69
CA GLY A 13 -0.13 5.41 14.89
C GLY A 13 -0.79 4.12 14.37
N SER A 14 -2.00 4.20 13.82
CA SER A 14 -2.68 3.05 13.22
C SER A 14 -2.05 2.68 11.88
N ASN A 15 -1.92 1.38 11.64
CA ASN A 15 -1.42 0.82 10.40
C ASN A 15 -2.56 0.00 9.75
N PRO A 16 -3.28 0.59 8.78
CA PRO A 16 -4.43 -0.08 8.15
C PRO A 16 -4.04 -1.38 7.43
N TYR A 17 -2.80 -1.47 6.93
CA TYR A 17 -2.29 -2.70 6.34
C TYR A 17 -2.12 -3.79 7.41
N GLN A 18 -1.46 -3.47 8.52
CA GLN A 18 -1.25 -4.42 9.60
C GLN A 18 -2.58 -4.89 10.20
N THR A 19 -3.51 -3.97 10.48
CA THR A 19 -4.84 -4.31 11.00
C THR A 19 -5.59 -5.26 10.06
N TRP A 20 -5.49 -5.06 8.75
CA TRP A 20 -6.08 -5.98 7.78
C TRP A 20 -5.33 -7.32 7.74
N PHE A 21 -4.00 -7.30 7.76
CA PHE A 21 -3.14 -8.48 7.69
C PHE A 21 -3.31 -9.38 8.91
N ASP A 22 -3.43 -8.82 10.11
CA ASP A 22 -3.67 -9.56 11.35
C ASP A 22 -5.04 -10.25 11.38
N GLY A 23 -6.00 -9.76 10.59
CA GLY A 23 -7.31 -10.39 10.40
C GLY A 23 -7.31 -11.55 9.40
N LEU A 24 -6.17 -11.86 8.75
CA LEU A 24 -6.07 -12.92 7.76
C LEU A 24 -5.73 -14.27 8.40
N ASP A 25 -6.30 -15.35 7.87
CA ASP A 25 -5.87 -16.70 8.18
C ASP A 25 -4.41 -16.93 7.77
N SER A 26 -3.72 -17.86 8.44
CA SER A 26 -2.30 -18.13 8.24
C SER A 26 -1.92 -18.42 6.77
N GLN A 27 -2.81 -19.10 6.03
CA GLN A 27 -2.59 -19.36 4.60
C GLN A 27 -2.66 -18.08 3.77
N ALA A 28 -3.63 -17.20 4.05
CA ALA A 28 -3.76 -15.93 3.36
C ALA A 28 -2.56 -15.03 3.67
N ALA A 29 -2.18 -14.90 4.95
CA ALA A 29 -1.00 -14.15 5.38
C ALA A 29 0.27 -14.60 4.65
N ALA A 30 0.51 -15.91 4.51
CA ALA A 30 1.64 -16.44 3.76
C ALA A 30 1.61 -16.05 2.28
N LYS A 31 0.44 -16.06 1.63
CA LYS A 31 0.30 -15.62 0.23
C LYS A 31 0.55 -14.13 0.06
N ILE A 32 0.05 -13.31 0.98
CA ILE A 32 0.30 -11.87 0.98
C ILE A 32 1.79 -11.58 1.20
N ALA A 33 2.47 -12.29 2.10
CA ALA A 33 3.91 -12.16 2.31
C ALA A 33 4.71 -12.50 1.04
N VAL A 34 4.34 -13.57 0.32
CA VAL A 34 4.94 -13.91 -0.97
C VAL A 34 4.67 -12.82 -2.01
N ALA A 35 3.47 -12.24 -2.04
CA ALA A 35 3.16 -11.12 -2.92
C ALA A 35 4.03 -9.89 -2.60
N LYS A 36 4.19 -9.55 -1.32
CA LYS A 36 5.06 -8.46 -0.84
C LYS A 36 6.50 -8.66 -1.33
N ALA A 37 7.05 -9.86 -1.13
CA ALA A 37 8.40 -10.20 -1.60
C ALA A 37 8.54 -10.10 -3.12
N ARG A 38 7.54 -10.54 -3.89
CA ARG A 38 7.55 -10.42 -5.36
C ARG A 38 7.59 -8.97 -5.82
N ILE A 39 6.79 -8.10 -5.19
CA ILE A 39 6.78 -6.67 -5.50
C ILE A 39 8.15 -6.06 -5.14
N GLU A 40 8.74 -6.44 -4.01
CA GLU A 40 10.06 -5.98 -3.57
C GLU A 40 11.16 -6.33 -4.59
N LEU A 41 11.07 -7.50 -5.20
CA LEU A 41 11.94 -7.94 -6.29
C LEU A 41 11.68 -7.20 -7.63
N GLY A 42 10.72 -6.28 -7.66
CA GLY A 42 10.35 -5.50 -8.83
C GLY A 42 9.27 -6.14 -9.70
N ASN A 43 8.68 -7.27 -9.27
CA ASN A 43 7.62 -7.92 -10.02
C ASN A 43 6.27 -7.24 -9.76
N THR A 44 6.02 -6.17 -10.51
CA THR A 44 4.81 -5.36 -10.47
C THR A 44 3.84 -5.68 -11.62
N SER A 45 4.09 -6.73 -12.41
CA SER A 45 3.24 -7.08 -13.56
C SER A 45 1.82 -7.47 -13.18
N ALA A 46 1.62 -7.95 -11.94
CA ALA A 46 0.30 -8.24 -11.37
C ALA A 46 -0.37 -7.02 -10.70
N VAL A 47 0.29 -5.85 -10.72
CA VAL A 47 -0.25 -4.59 -10.20
C VAL A 47 -1.00 -3.87 -11.31
N LYS A 48 -2.25 -3.52 -11.04
CA LYS A 48 -3.04 -2.63 -11.88
C LYS A 48 -2.98 -1.23 -11.29
N TRP A 49 -2.33 -0.30 -11.98
CA TRP A 49 -2.23 1.10 -11.59
C TRP A 49 -3.46 1.89 -12.04
N PHE A 50 -4.10 2.63 -11.14
CA PHE A 50 -5.24 3.50 -11.43
C PHE A 50 -5.36 4.62 -10.39
N ARG A 51 -5.84 5.81 -10.81
CA ARG A 51 -6.10 6.96 -9.92
C ARG A 51 -4.92 7.33 -8.98
N GLY A 52 -3.68 7.07 -9.40
CA GLY A 52 -2.48 7.31 -8.61
C GLY A 52 -2.15 6.25 -7.55
N ILE A 53 -2.99 5.23 -7.39
CA ILE A 53 -2.72 4.03 -6.60
C ILE A 53 -2.58 2.81 -7.53
N GLY A 54 -2.32 1.66 -6.96
CA GLY A 54 -2.15 0.38 -7.62
C GLY A 54 -2.79 -0.72 -6.81
N GLU A 55 -3.28 -1.74 -7.50
CA GLU A 55 -3.90 -2.90 -6.90
C GLU A 55 -3.17 -4.16 -7.37
N TYR A 56 -2.55 -4.86 -6.43
CA TYR A 56 -1.97 -6.17 -6.68
C TYR A 56 -3.04 -7.24 -6.50
N VAL A 57 -3.36 -7.96 -7.56
CA VAL A 57 -4.35 -9.03 -7.52
C VAL A 57 -3.66 -10.34 -7.15
N VAL A 58 -4.06 -10.93 -6.01
CA VAL A 58 -3.63 -12.26 -5.58
C VAL A 58 -4.72 -13.25 -6.01
N ASP A 59 -4.43 -14.00 -7.07
CA ASP A 59 -5.34 -15.02 -7.61
C ASP A 59 -5.31 -16.30 -6.75
N TRP A 60 -5.87 -16.20 -5.54
CA TRP A 60 -5.95 -17.29 -4.59
C TRP A 60 -7.14 -17.13 -3.63
N GLY A 61 -7.87 -18.23 -3.39
CA GLY A 61 -9.00 -18.27 -2.46
C GLY A 61 -10.11 -17.27 -2.81
N PRO A 62 -10.52 -16.38 -1.88
CA PRO A 62 -11.57 -15.38 -2.11
C PRO A 62 -11.17 -14.26 -3.08
N GLY A 63 -9.94 -14.26 -3.60
CA GLY A 63 -9.40 -13.23 -4.48
C GLY A 63 -9.00 -12.00 -3.69
N TYR A 64 -7.84 -12.08 -3.04
CA TYR A 64 -7.29 -10.97 -2.25
C TYR A 64 -6.68 -9.89 -3.15
N ARG A 65 -6.75 -8.66 -2.70
CA ARG A 65 -6.19 -7.50 -3.40
C ARG A 65 -5.42 -6.64 -2.42
N ILE A 66 -4.21 -6.25 -2.77
CA ILE A 66 -3.37 -5.37 -1.96
C ILE A 66 -3.35 -4.00 -2.65
N TYR A 67 -3.70 -2.95 -1.91
CA TYR A 67 -3.66 -1.58 -2.39
C TYR A 67 -2.34 -0.93 -2.01
N LEU A 68 -1.69 -0.35 -3.01
CA LEU A 68 -0.36 0.21 -2.89
C LEU A 68 -0.23 1.48 -3.74
N ALA A 69 0.68 2.39 -3.45
CA ALA A 69 1.03 3.49 -4.34
C ALA A 69 2.53 3.52 -4.58
N LYS A 70 2.93 4.00 -5.76
CA LYS A 70 4.33 4.23 -6.09
C LYS A 70 4.71 5.64 -5.64
N ASP A 71 5.74 5.74 -4.83
CA ASP A 71 6.35 7.00 -4.43
C ASP A 71 7.75 7.13 -5.05
N GLY A 72 7.89 7.99 -6.06
CA GLY A 72 9.12 8.09 -6.85
C GLY A 72 9.39 6.84 -7.69
N ASP A 73 10.65 6.43 -7.82
CA ASP A 73 11.04 5.33 -8.71
C ASP A 73 11.15 3.97 -8.02
N ALA A 74 11.49 3.96 -6.73
CA ALA A 74 11.87 2.75 -6.00
C ALA A 74 11.09 2.51 -4.70
N LEU A 75 10.17 3.38 -4.29
CA LEU A 75 9.39 3.21 -3.06
C LEU A 75 7.94 2.87 -3.39
N ILE A 76 7.39 1.89 -2.69
CA ILE A 76 5.98 1.49 -2.74
C ILE A 76 5.41 1.58 -1.33
N ILE A 77 4.28 2.28 -1.20
CA ILE A 77 3.55 2.43 0.05
C ILE A 77 2.35 1.48 0.03
N LEU A 78 2.20 0.64 1.05
CA LEU A 78 1.06 -0.26 1.24
C LEU A 78 0.00 0.41 2.10
N PHE A 79 -1.25 0.47 1.62
CA PHE A 79 -2.37 1.05 2.38
C PHE A 79 -3.26 -0.01 3.02
N GLY A 80 -3.19 -1.26 2.54
CA GLY A 80 -3.96 -2.37 3.07
C GLY A 80 -4.42 -3.31 1.98
N GLY A 81 -5.42 -4.12 2.30
CA GLY A 81 -5.97 -5.05 1.33
C GLY A 81 -7.44 -5.33 1.55
N SER A 82 -8.01 -6.06 0.61
CA SER A 82 -9.42 -6.47 0.63
C SER A 82 -9.60 -7.80 -0.06
N THR A 83 -10.79 -8.36 0.06
CA THR A 83 -11.27 -9.44 -0.81
C THR A 83 -12.07 -8.83 -1.96
N LYS A 84 -12.31 -9.63 -3.01
CA LYS A 84 -13.12 -9.23 -4.17
C LYS A 84 -14.47 -8.60 -3.80
N LYS A 85 -15.12 -9.04 -2.73
CA LYS A 85 -16.42 -8.51 -2.26
C LYS A 85 -16.32 -7.10 -1.65
N GLY A 86 -15.18 -6.75 -1.08
CA GLY A 86 -14.94 -5.48 -0.39
C GLY A 86 -14.12 -4.45 -1.18
N GLN A 87 -13.82 -4.74 -2.46
CA GLN A 87 -12.87 -3.96 -3.24
C GLN A 87 -13.25 -2.48 -3.36
N GLN A 88 -14.54 -2.15 -3.54
CA GLN A 88 -14.96 -0.76 -3.76
C GLN A 88 -14.65 0.12 -2.53
N LYS A 89 -15.12 -0.31 -1.35
CA LYS A 89 -14.86 0.39 -0.09
C LYS A 89 -13.36 0.52 0.19
N ALA A 90 -12.60 -0.54 -0.08
CA ALA A 90 -11.17 -0.53 0.14
C ALA A 90 -10.42 0.38 -0.85
N ILE A 91 -10.87 0.49 -2.10
CA ILE A 91 -10.36 1.46 -3.07
C ILE A 91 -10.61 2.88 -2.57
N ASP A 92 -11.83 3.20 -2.14
CA ASP A 92 -12.15 4.55 -1.65
C ASP A 92 -11.30 4.90 -0.41
N GLN A 93 -11.09 3.94 0.51
CA GLN A 93 -10.19 4.10 1.64
C GLN A 93 -8.72 4.28 1.21
N ALA A 94 -8.22 3.47 0.28
CA ALA A 94 -6.84 3.55 -0.19
C ALA A 94 -6.55 4.88 -0.91
N VAL A 95 -7.51 5.39 -1.70
CA VAL A 95 -7.40 6.71 -2.33
C VAL A 95 -7.31 7.80 -1.27
N ALA A 96 -8.21 7.79 -0.27
CA ALA A 96 -8.19 8.77 0.82
C ALA A 96 -6.86 8.75 1.60
N LEU A 97 -6.32 7.56 1.91
CA LEU A 97 -5.04 7.40 2.59
C LEU A 97 -3.86 7.88 1.73
N HIS A 98 -3.92 7.67 0.42
CA HIS A 98 -2.91 8.15 -0.50
C HIS A 98 -2.89 9.68 -0.61
N ASP A 99 -4.07 10.33 -0.62
CA ASP A 99 -4.16 11.79 -0.57
C ASP A 99 -3.62 12.36 0.75
N GLU A 100 -3.93 11.72 1.89
CA GLU A 100 -3.38 12.07 3.20
C GLU A 100 -1.85 11.93 3.22
N TYR A 101 -1.31 10.81 2.73
CA TYR A 101 0.13 10.58 2.59
C TYR A 101 0.80 11.67 1.75
N LYS A 102 0.21 12.04 0.62
CA LYS A 102 0.74 13.10 -0.26
C LYS A 102 0.75 14.46 0.42
N ALA A 103 -0.34 14.83 1.10
CA ALA A 103 -0.44 16.08 1.85
C ALA A 103 0.64 16.14 2.95
N ARG A 104 0.80 15.05 3.71
CA ARG A 104 1.81 14.92 4.77
C ARG A 104 3.23 15.01 4.23
N LYS A 105 3.52 14.31 3.13
CA LYS A 105 4.83 14.38 2.46
C LYS A 105 5.15 15.81 2.01
N LYS A 106 4.16 16.54 1.47
CA LYS A 106 4.33 17.94 1.08
C LYS A 106 4.59 18.84 2.30
N ALA A 107 3.89 18.62 3.42
CA ALA A 107 4.12 19.35 4.67
C ALA A 107 5.51 19.08 5.26
N LEU A 108 5.96 17.82 5.26
CA LEU A 108 7.32 17.42 5.69
C LEU A 108 8.41 18.00 4.79
N ALA A 109 8.17 18.07 3.47
CA ALA A 109 9.09 18.69 2.53
C ALA A 109 9.17 20.21 2.75
N ALA A 110 8.05 20.88 3.03
CA ALA A 110 7.99 22.31 3.33
C ALA A 110 8.71 22.66 4.64
N SER A 111 8.52 21.87 5.71
CA SER A 111 9.20 22.09 7.00
C SER A 111 10.71 21.87 6.91
N ARG A 112 11.18 20.90 6.12
CA ARG A 112 12.62 20.72 5.83
C ARG A 112 13.22 21.87 5.03
N LYS A 113 12.45 22.56 4.19
CA LYS A 113 12.92 23.70 3.40
C LYS A 113 13.05 24.99 4.24
N GLY A 114 12.20 25.16 5.26
CA GLY A 114 12.25 26.31 6.17
C GLY A 114 13.36 26.29 7.24
N LYS A 115 13.94 25.13 7.54
CA LYS A 115 14.99 24.97 8.57
C LYS A 115 16.43 25.16 8.03
N ARG A 116 16.57 25.61 6.78
CA ARG A 116 17.84 25.79 6.06
C ARG A 116 18.18 27.28 5.83
N THR A 117 17.59 28.19 6.58
CA THR A 117 17.88 29.63 6.54
C THR A 117 18.19 30.13 7.93
#